data_AF-A0AA36I0S0-F1
#
_entry.id   AF-A0AA36I0S0-F1
#
_cell.length_a   1.000
_cell.length_b   1.000
_cell.length_c   1.000
_cell.angle_alpha   90.00
_cell.angle_beta   90.00
_cell.angle_gamma   90.00
#
_symmetry.space_group_name_H-M   'P 1'
#
loop_
_entity.id
_entity.type
_entity.pdbx_description
1 polymer ?
#
loop_
_entity_poly.entity_id
_entity_poly.type
_entity_poly.pdbx_seq_one_letter_code
_entity_poly.pdbx_strand_id
1 'polypeptide(L)'
;MLVALYAKDLSVLQLLSALDSFASLGLPYHLLFESVLVELLQRKQLSWQQAIAVMESFAAVRLRIPELSQIYGRLRRQQELARLPTMGMVRFLYAATRLDLTDQAGLDVREMISRILAETSPYRALPLEDTVAIIQSLLLSGTVPPDMQLRHLLSWTADMRPRQLSEESLTVLRHYSFFILAQADAKARGSLQRMPVEIQTQISELLCHRSPCWTNPITDLTRTMRSEVSELLESVPGVEHGVSLGPAGLAELEVDGALWLLDGPEAFFRPFAELRYTPQERQRHWLLERLLSSDVARRSIADFYPPALDWPKKRGPMRLNWQQWSQAGPEARRRLLGLGEEHVVQPGLRAGLFEVLVLVYDKELQLIWCVLQAMLLDWLEDWLAPCCMTGPCFNCNPGKSQKQPLLRTLRSPGHEVELAVSPLGSLRGLGGYHTSVLIGGEEYYFSPTGLHCSSKVHSHPEGVMVRVFVGESAASGAELLAFFSEHFQEGSYDLLRKNCNAFTDCALYFLCEQRLDLRYRAIERLAWLADDKTGILQSITKGEYKPNPAAEDFDAEAILQDIDAARWEGSEISQDPVEVTEVIPVDSSGYDLQDPGEMVVQRL
;
A
#
# COMPACT_ATOMS: atom_id res chain seq x y z
N MET A 1 11.74 -13.82 -15.20
CA MET A 1 12.43 -14.29 -16.42
C MET A 1 11.79 -15.53 -17.03
N LEU A 2 11.55 -16.62 -16.28
CA LEU A 2 10.89 -17.82 -16.83
C LEU A 2 9.55 -17.50 -17.50
N VAL A 3 8.70 -16.68 -16.87
CA VAL A 3 7.44 -16.20 -17.49
C VAL A 3 7.68 -15.53 -18.85
N ALA A 4 8.78 -14.78 -19.02
CA ALA A 4 9.12 -14.18 -20.32
C ALA A 4 9.61 -15.22 -21.33
N LEU A 5 10.40 -16.21 -20.87
CA LEU A 5 10.93 -17.28 -21.72
C LEU A 5 9.83 -18.22 -22.23
N TYR A 6 8.86 -18.54 -21.37
CA TYR A 6 7.74 -19.45 -21.64
C TYR A 6 6.43 -18.72 -21.92
N ALA A 7 6.45 -17.41 -22.19
CA ALA A 7 5.23 -16.61 -22.35
C ALA A 7 4.26 -17.21 -23.38
N LYS A 8 4.82 -17.77 -24.47
CA LYS A 8 4.11 -18.44 -25.56
C LYS A 8 3.33 -19.67 -25.11
N ASP A 9 3.85 -20.39 -24.11
CA ASP A 9 3.28 -21.65 -23.62
C ASP A 9 2.27 -21.43 -22.50
N LEU A 10 2.31 -20.26 -21.84
CA LEU A 10 1.38 -19.90 -20.77
C LEU A 10 0.03 -19.43 -21.33
N SER A 11 -1.07 -19.75 -20.66
CA SER A 11 -2.41 -19.24 -20.99
C SER A 11 -2.52 -17.72 -20.73
N VAL A 12 -3.52 -17.07 -21.31
CA VAL A 12 -3.78 -15.63 -21.07
C VAL A 12 -3.98 -15.36 -19.57
N LEU A 13 -4.69 -16.24 -18.87
CA LEU A 13 -4.95 -16.08 -17.45
C LEU A 13 -3.66 -16.17 -16.61
N GLN A 14 -2.77 -17.12 -16.92
CA GLN A 14 -1.47 -17.25 -16.26
C GLN A 14 -0.58 -16.04 -16.50
N LEU A 15 -0.58 -15.50 -17.73
CA LEU A 15 0.16 -14.27 -18.06
C LEU A 15 -0.36 -13.06 -17.28
N LEU A 16 -1.68 -12.90 -17.15
CA LEU A 16 -2.29 -11.82 -16.38
C LEU A 16 -2.02 -11.96 -14.88
N SER A 17 -2.15 -13.18 -14.34
CA SER A 17 -1.84 -13.46 -12.94
C SER A 17 -0.38 -13.19 -12.61
N ALA A 18 0.53 -13.51 -13.54
CA ALA A 18 1.93 -13.13 -13.42
C ALA A 18 2.07 -11.60 -13.38
N LEU A 19 1.52 -10.86 -14.35
CA LEU A 19 1.59 -9.39 -14.38
C LEU A 19 1.08 -8.76 -13.08
N ASP A 20 -0.08 -9.22 -12.59
CA ASP A 20 -0.69 -8.74 -11.35
C ASP A 20 0.20 -9.01 -10.13
N SER A 21 0.77 -10.21 -10.03
CA SER A 21 1.67 -10.58 -8.93
C SER A 21 2.95 -9.75 -8.93
N PHE A 22 3.55 -9.52 -10.10
CA PHE A 22 4.72 -8.64 -10.19
C PHE A 22 4.36 -7.19 -9.88
N ALA A 23 3.18 -6.74 -10.29
CA ALA A 23 2.70 -5.39 -10.05
C ALA A 23 2.41 -5.11 -8.58
N SER A 24 1.76 -6.05 -7.88
CA SER A 24 1.45 -5.94 -6.44
C SER A 24 2.70 -5.94 -5.56
N LEU A 25 3.75 -6.65 -5.99
CA LEU A 25 5.07 -6.60 -5.36
C LEU A 25 5.89 -5.35 -5.74
N GLY A 26 5.35 -4.48 -6.62
CA GLY A 26 6.06 -3.30 -7.11
C GLY A 26 7.30 -3.63 -7.93
N LEU A 27 7.40 -4.84 -8.48
CA LEU A 27 8.55 -5.38 -9.19
C LEU A 27 8.48 -5.00 -10.69
N PRO A 28 9.22 -3.98 -11.11
CA PRO A 28 9.02 -3.33 -12.41
C PRO A 28 10.00 -3.91 -13.44
N TYR A 29 9.95 -5.22 -13.63
CA TYR A 29 10.78 -5.92 -14.60
C TYR A 29 10.29 -5.60 -16.01
N HIS A 30 10.76 -4.47 -16.56
CA HIS A 30 10.31 -3.97 -17.87
C HIS A 30 10.34 -5.03 -18.97
N LEU A 31 11.42 -5.83 -19.06
CA LEU A 31 11.55 -6.91 -20.03
C LEU A 31 10.46 -7.99 -19.88
N LEU A 32 10.09 -8.32 -18.65
CA LEU A 32 9.00 -9.27 -18.39
C LEU A 32 7.68 -8.70 -18.87
N PHE A 33 7.35 -7.50 -18.42
CA PHE A 33 6.10 -6.83 -18.78
C PHE A 33 5.97 -6.64 -20.29
N GLU A 34 7.04 -6.21 -20.96
CA GLU A 34 7.10 -6.07 -22.41
C GLU A 34 6.91 -7.41 -23.13
N SER A 35 7.65 -8.45 -22.72
CA SER A 35 7.53 -9.79 -23.32
C SER A 35 6.11 -10.36 -23.18
N VAL A 36 5.52 -10.23 -21.99
CA VAL A 36 4.15 -10.67 -21.71
C VAL A 36 3.15 -9.86 -22.53
N LEU A 37 3.31 -8.53 -22.63
CA LEU A 37 2.41 -7.69 -23.40
C LEU A 37 2.45 -8.02 -24.89
N VAL A 38 3.65 -8.20 -25.46
CA VAL A 38 3.82 -8.58 -26.87
C VAL A 38 3.10 -9.90 -27.15
N GLU A 39 3.24 -10.89 -26.28
CA GLU A 39 2.55 -12.16 -26.39
C GLU A 39 1.02 -12.01 -26.27
N LEU A 40 0.54 -11.22 -25.31
CA LEU A 40 -0.88 -10.93 -25.14
C LEU A 40 -1.49 -10.20 -26.35
N LEU A 41 -0.73 -9.32 -27.00
CA LEU A 41 -1.16 -8.61 -28.21
C LEU A 41 -1.19 -9.51 -29.45
N GLN A 42 -0.29 -10.49 -29.54
CA GLN A 42 -0.30 -11.50 -30.61
C GLN A 42 -1.53 -12.41 -30.51
N ARG A 43 -2.04 -12.63 -29.29
CA ARG A 43 -3.32 -13.31 -29.06
C ARG A 43 -4.45 -12.35 -29.40
N LYS A 44 -4.99 -12.49 -30.62
CA LYS A 44 -5.93 -11.55 -31.28
C LYS A 44 -7.19 -11.13 -30.49
N GLN A 45 -7.46 -11.70 -29.30
CA GLN A 45 -8.66 -11.42 -28.52
C GLN A 45 -8.36 -11.38 -27.02
N LEU A 46 -7.99 -10.19 -26.52
CA LEU A 46 -8.16 -9.87 -25.10
C LEU A 46 -9.60 -9.44 -24.86
N SER A 47 -10.24 -9.97 -23.82
CA SER A 47 -11.49 -9.42 -23.31
C SER A 47 -11.24 -8.04 -22.69
N TRP A 48 -12.29 -7.26 -22.48
CA TRP A 48 -12.15 -5.95 -21.86
C TRP A 48 -11.57 -5.99 -20.46
N GLN A 49 -12.02 -6.95 -19.65
CA GLN A 49 -11.50 -7.14 -18.29
C GLN A 49 -10.01 -7.48 -18.32
N GLN A 50 -9.58 -8.32 -19.28
CA GLN A 50 -8.17 -8.68 -19.45
C GLN A 50 -7.34 -7.47 -19.88
N ALA A 51 -7.82 -6.69 -20.84
CA ALA A 51 -7.12 -5.49 -21.32
C ALA A 51 -7.01 -4.42 -20.22
N ILE A 52 -8.05 -4.23 -19.41
CA ILE A 52 -8.02 -3.32 -18.24
C ILE A 52 -7.04 -3.83 -17.20
N ALA A 53 -7.06 -5.13 -16.87
CA ALA A 53 -6.13 -5.73 -15.91
C ALA A 53 -4.66 -5.52 -16.35
N VAL A 54 -4.35 -5.71 -17.64
CA VAL A 54 -3.03 -5.37 -18.19
C VAL A 54 -2.69 -3.91 -17.89
N MET A 55 -3.58 -2.97 -18.24
CA MET A 55 -3.30 -1.55 -18.00
C MET A 55 -3.10 -1.21 -16.52
N GLU A 56 -3.87 -1.81 -15.62
CA GLU A 56 -3.72 -1.63 -14.17
C GLU A 56 -2.38 -2.16 -13.67
N SER A 57 -1.96 -3.36 -14.08
CA SER A 57 -0.65 -3.90 -13.70
C SER A 57 0.48 -2.98 -14.14
N PHE A 58 0.42 -2.42 -15.36
CA PHE A 58 1.39 -1.45 -15.85
C PHE A 58 1.33 -0.11 -15.10
N ALA A 59 0.13 0.37 -14.77
CA ALA A 59 -0.08 1.60 -14.00
C ALA A 59 0.48 1.49 -12.57
N ALA A 60 0.33 0.33 -11.94
CA ALA A 60 0.84 0.03 -10.61
C ALA A 60 2.38 0.15 -10.55
N VAL A 61 3.09 -0.36 -11.56
CA VAL A 61 4.56 -0.26 -11.64
C VAL A 61 5.09 0.97 -12.36
N ARG A 62 4.20 1.85 -12.87
CA ARG A 62 4.52 3.04 -13.67
C ARG A 62 5.38 2.71 -14.88
N LEU A 63 5.06 1.61 -15.56
CA LEU A 63 5.72 1.23 -16.78
C LEU A 63 4.89 1.74 -17.96
N ARG A 64 5.45 2.65 -18.74
CA ARG A 64 4.77 3.20 -19.92
C ARG A 64 5.54 2.77 -21.16
N ILE A 65 4.93 1.87 -21.94
CA ILE A 65 5.47 1.41 -23.21
C ILE A 65 4.52 1.73 -24.37
N PRO A 66 5.03 1.96 -25.59
CA PRO A 66 4.22 2.39 -26.74
C PRO A 66 3.00 1.51 -27.03
N GLU A 67 3.13 0.20 -26.85
CA GLU A 67 2.14 -0.83 -27.10
C GLU A 67 0.84 -0.63 -26.31
N LEU A 68 0.92 -0.05 -25.09
CA LEU A 68 -0.25 0.27 -24.28
C LEU A 68 -1.16 1.29 -24.97
N SER A 69 -0.61 2.16 -25.83
CA SER A 69 -1.39 3.10 -26.62
C SER A 69 -2.29 2.40 -27.64
N GLN A 70 -1.90 1.22 -28.11
CA GLN A 70 -2.72 0.41 -29.02
C GLN A 70 -3.92 -0.19 -28.29
N ILE A 71 -3.69 -0.73 -27.08
CA ILE A 71 -4.76 -1.24 -26.20
C ILE A 71 -5.73 -0.12 -25.85
N TYR A 72 -5.21 1.02 -25.40
CA TYR A 72 -6.00 2.21 -25.08
C TYR A 72 -6.81 2.70 -26.29
N GLY A 73 -6.17 2.82 -27.47
CA GLY A 73 -6.83 3.28 -28.69
C GLY A 73 -7.97 2.37 -29.17
N ARG A 74 -7.90 1.07 -28.86
CA ARG A 74 -9.01 0.12 -29.09
C ARG A 74 -10.12 0.29 -28.07
N LEU A 75 -9.78 0.32 -26.78
CA LEU A 75 -10.73 0.43 -25.66
C LEU A 75 -11.51 1.74 -25.65
N ARG A 76 -10.86 2.86 -25.98
CA ARG A 76 -11.47 4.20 -25.92
C ARG A 76 -12.51 4.47 -27.01
N ARG A 77 -12.68 3.56 -27.98
CA ARG A 77 -13.68 3.73 -29.03
C ARG A 77 -15.07 3.79 -28.41
N GLN A 78 -15.90 4.72 -28.90
CA GLN A 78 -17.23 4.98 -28.35
C GLN A 78 -18.09 3.72 -28.16
N GLN A 79 -18.01 2.79 -29.12
CA GLN A 79 -18.73 1.51 -29.13
C GLN A 79 -18.23 0.53 -28.06
N GLU A 80 -16.94 0.56 -27.74
CA GLU A 80 -16.34 -0.34 -26.77
C GLU A 80 -16.54 0.19 -25.36
N LEU A 81 -16.41 1.51 -25.16
CA LEU A 81 -16.80 2.18 -23.92
C LEU A 81 -18.27 1.93 -23.56
N ALA A 82 -19.17 1.85 -24.55
CA ALA A 82 -20.59 1.58 -24.31
C ALA A 82 -20.88 0.15 -23.83
N ARG A 83 -19.90 -0.76 -23.95
CA ARG A 83 -20.02 -2.16 -23.50
C ARG A 83 -19.39 -2.39 -22.14
N LEU A 84 -18.62 -1.42 -21.62
CA LEU A 84 -18.00 -1.54 -20.32
C LEU A 84 -19.04 -1.29 -19.22
N PRO A 85 -19.12 -2.15 -18.20
CA PRO A 85 -19.87 -1.78 -17.00
C PRO A 85 -19.21 -0.56 -16.34
N THR A 86 -19.98 0.23 -15.60
CA THR A 86 -19.52 1.44 -14.89
C THR A 86 -18.21 1.21 -14.14
N MET A 87 -18.12 0.11 -13.39
CA MET A 87 -16.92 -0.30 -12.66
C MET A 87 -15.69 -0.56 -13.55
N GLY A 88 -15.90 -1.19 -14.71
CA GLY A 88 -14.84 -1.38 -15.68
C GLY A 88 -14.36 -0.06 -16.28
N MET A 89 -15.28 0.90 -16.47
CA MET A 89 -14.95 2.23 -16.97
C MET A 89 -14.16 3.06 -15.95
N VAL A 90 -14.48 2.97 -14.66
CA VAL A 90 -13.69 3.61 -13.58
C VAL A 90 -12.25 3.08 -13.57
N ARG A 91 -12.10 1.74 -13.53
CA ARG A 91 -10.80 1.07 -13.57
C ARG A 91 -9.98 1.41 -14.82
N PHE A 92 -10.63 1.40 -15.98
CA PHE A 92 -10.03 1.80 -17.24
C PHE A 92 -9.54 3.25 -17.23
N LEU A 93 -10.38 4.19 -16.79
CA LEU A 93 -10.04 5.60 -16.68
C LEU A 93 -8.86 5.82 -15.72
N TYR A 94 -8.88 5.15 -14.59
CA TYR A 94 -7.82 5.22 -13.58
C TYR A 94 -6.47 4.75 -14.12
N ALA A 95 -6.43 3.55 -14.72
CA ALA A 95 -5.22 3.03 -15.31
C ALA A 95 -4.71 3.91 -16.46
N ALA A 96 -5.60 4.37 -17.34
CA ALA A 96 -5.24 5.21 -18.49
C ALA A 96 -4.65 6.56 -18.09
N THR A 97 -5.21 7.22 -17.07
CA THR A 97 -4.70 8.50 -16.58
C THR A 97 -3.37 8.34 -15.85
N ARG A 98 -3.18 7.28 -15.05
CA ARG A 98 -1.88 6.96 -14.42
C ARG A 98 -0.77 6.66 -15.42
N LEU A 99 -1.12 6.03 -16.55
CA LEU A 99 -0.21 5.73 -17.64
C LEU A 99 -0.01 6.89 -18.62
N ASP A 100 -0.67 8.03 -18.38
CA ASP A 100 -0.59 9.22 -19.24
C ASP A 100 -0.99 8.93 -20.69
N LEU A 101 -2.01 8.08 -20.89
CA LEU A 101 -2.50 7.66 -22.21
C LEU A 101 -3.67 8.51 -22.70
N THR A 102 -4.32 9.25 -21.80
CA THR A 102 -5.44 10.13 -22.13
C THR A 102 -4.99 11.33 -22.95
N ASP A 103 -5.87 11.84 -23.82
CA ASP A 103 -5.60 13.07 -24.57
C ASP A 103 -5.29 14.26 -23.64
N GLN A 104 -4.36 15.11 -24.06
CA GLN A 104 -3.91 16.29 -23.31
C GLN A 104 -5.03 17.32 -23.12
N ALA A 105 -6.03 17.36 -24.00
CA ALA A 105 -7.19 18.24 -23.85
C ALA A 105 -8.23 17.70 -22.84
N GLY A 106 -8.03 16.48 -22.32
CA GLY A 106 -8.93 15.85 -21.34
C GLY A 106 -10.31 15.48 -21.90
N LEU A 107 -10.49 15.48 -23.22
CA LEU A 107 -11.77 15.14 -23.86
C LEU A 107 -12.21 13.71 -23.52
N ASP A 108 -11.28 12.76 -23.61
CA ASP A 108 -11.50 11.35 -23.28
C ASP A 108 -11.97 11.20 -21.82
N VAL A 109 -11.35 11.92 -20.90
CA VAL A 109 -11.69 11.91 -19.46
C VAL A 109 -13.10 12.46 -19.25
N ARG A 110 -13.43 13.61 -19.85
CA ARG A 110 -14.77 14.21 -19.72
C ARG A 110 -15.87 13.31 -20.28
N GLU A 111 -15.63 12.64 -21.40
CA GLU A 111 -16.59 11.69 -21.98
C GLU A 111 -16.82 10.51 -21.03
N MET A 112 -15.75 9.86 -20.54
CA MET A 112 -15.84 8.73 -19.62
C MET A 112 -16.55 9.11 -18.31
N ILE A 113 -16.22 10.26 -17.73
CA ILE A 113 -16.89 10.77 -16.52
C ILE A 113 -18.38 11.04 -16.78
N SER A 114 -18.71 11.65 -17.92
CA SER A 114 -20.11 11.92 -18.27
C SER A 114 -20.94 10.64 -18.38
N ARG A 115 -20.34 9.55 -18.88
CA ARG A 115 -21.00 8.24 -18.96
C ARG A 115 -21.14 7.57 -17.60
N ILE A 116 -20.06 7.53 -16.81
CA ILE A 116 -20.11 7.01 -15.44
C ILE A 116 -21.23 7.70 -14.67
N LEU A 117 -21.27 9.04 -14.72
CA LEU A 117 -22.27 9.82 -14.02
C LEU A 117 -23.69 9.72 -14.60
N ALA A 118 -23.85 9.28 -15.85
CA ALA A 118 -25.15 9.02 -16.44
C ALA A 118 -25.75 7.66 -16.01
N GLU A 119 -24.89 6.69 -15.68
CA GLU A 119 -25.28 5.36 -15.19
C GLU A 119 -25.47 5.31 -13.67
N THR A 120 -24.85 6.25 -12.96
CA THR A 120 -24.99 6.40 -11.50
C THR A 120 -26.00 7.50 -11.15
N SER A 121 -26.57 7.45 -9.95
CA SER A 121 -27.40 8.53 -9.43
C SER A 121 -26.82 9.06 -8.11
N PRO A 122 -27.19 10.29 -7.69
CA PRO A 122 -26.77 10.80 -6.39
C PRO A 122 -27.22 9.88 -5.24
N TYR A 123 -28.31 9.14 -5.43
CA TYR A 123 -28.86 8.18 -4.47
C TYR A 123 -28.25 6.78 -4.57
N ARG A 124 -27.45 6.51 -5.60
CA ARG A 124 -26.72 5.26 -5.80
C ARG A 124 -25.25 5.59 -6.03
N ALA A 125 -24.62 6.05 -4.95
CA ALA A 125 -23.20 6.34 -4.94
C ALA A 125 -22.37 5.11 -5.32
N LEU A 126 -21.25 5.35 -5.98
CA LEU A 126 -20.22 4.33 -6.14
C LEU A 126 -19.56 4.03 -4.79
N PRO A 127 -18.92 2.87 -4.64
CA PRO A 127 -18.01 2.65 -3.52
C PRO A 127 -17.02 3.82 -3.38
N LEU A 128 -16.61 4.11 -2.15
CA LEU A 128 -15.74 5.25 -1.85
C LEU A 128 -14.43 5.18 -2.63
N GLU A 129 -13.82 3.98 -2.70
CA GLU A 129 -12.56 3.74 -3.40
C GLU A 129 -12.66 4.11 -4.89
N ASP A 130 -13.77 3.77 -5.53
CA ASP A 130 -14.01 4.09 -6.95
C ASP A 130 -14.25 5.58 -7.17
N THR A 131 -14.95 6.22 -6.24
CA THR A 131 -15.15 7.67 -6.25
C THR A 131 -13.80 8.40 -6.12
N VAL A 132 -12.95 7.95 -5.20
CA VAL A 132 -11.59 8.48 -5.02
C VAL A 132 -10.73 8.22 -6.26
N ALA A 133 -10.82 7.04 -6.89
CA ALA A 133 -10.11 6.73 -8.13
C ALA A 133 -10.54 7.65 -9.29
N ILE A 134 -11.83 7.98 -9.40
CA ILE A 134 -12.34 8.96 -10.36
C ILE A 134 -11.73 10.35 -10.09
N ILE A 135 -11.77 10.80 -8.84
CA ILE A 135 -11.22 12.11 -8.44
C ILE A 135 -9.72 12.18 -8.68
N GLN A 136 -8.99 11.09 -8.39
CA GLN A 136 -7.57 10.98 -8.71
C GLN A 136 -7.34 11.06 -10.22
N SER A 137 -8.17 10.40 -11.04
CA SER A 137 -8.07 10.47 -12.50
C SER A 137 -8.28 11.89 -13.03
N LEU A 138 -9.23 12.65 -12.45
CA LEU A 138 -9.47 14.06 -12.76
C LEU A 138 -8.25 14.92 -12.38
N LEU A 139 -7.68 14.71 -11.19
CA LEU A 139 -6.45 15.37 -10.76
C LEU A 139 -5.29 15.08 -11.73
N LEU A 140 -4.99 13.80 -11.99
CA LEU A 140 -3.87 13.37 -12.82
C LEU A 140 -3.95 13.91 -14.26
N SER A 141 -5.17 13.92 -14.83
CA SER A 141 -5.42 14.48 -16.16
C SER A 141 -5.48 16.01 -16.20
N GLY A 142 -5.51 16.68 -15.04
CA GLY A 142 -5.70 18.13 -14.99
C GLY A 142 -7.09 18.58 -15.44
N THR A 143 -8.11 17.74 -15.27
CA THR A 143 -9.47 18.01 -15.74
C THR A 143 -10.36 18.50 -14.60
N VAL A 144 -11.02 19.64 -14.79
CA VAL A 144 -12.15 20.07 -13.96
C VAL A 144 -13.46 19.80 -14.72
N PRO A 145 -14.36 18.92 -14.22
CA PRO A 145 -15.62 18.65 -14.88
C PRO A 145 -16.61 19.82 -14.67
N PRO A 146 -17.69 19.92 -15.46
CA PRO A 146 -18.74 20.91 -15.25
C PRO A 146 -19.30 20.86 -13.82
N ASP A 147 -19.74 22.01 -13.28
CA ASP A 147 -20.22 22.15 -11.89
C ASP A 147 -21.25 21.09 -11.47
N MET A 148 -22.17 20.71 -12.36
CA MET A 148 -23.18 19.69 -12.05
C MET A 148 -22.55 18.31 -11.81
N GLN A 149 -21.55 17.93 -12.61
CA GLN A 149 -20.82 16.67 -12.46
C GLN A 149 -19.90 16.71 -11.24
N LEU A 150 -19.21 17.83 -11.03
CA LEU A 150 -18.37 18.03 -9.85
C LEU A 150 -19.20 17.93 -8.56
N ARG A 151 -20.38 18.56 -8.53
CA ARG A 151 -21.32 18.47 -7.40
C ARG A 151 -21.72 17.03 -7.13
N HIS A 152 -22.04 16.27 -8.18
CA HIS A 152 -22.42 14.86 -8.05
C HIS A 152 -21.28 14.05 -7.42
N LEU A 153 -20.04 14.17 -7.93
CA LEU A 153 -18.89 13.45 -7.40
C LEU A 153 -18.58 13.82 -5.94
N LEU A 154 -18.56 15.11 -5.61
CA LEU A 154 -18.27 15.57 -4.26
C LEU A 154 -19.39 15.24 -3.27
N SER A 155 -20.65 15.10 -3.74
CA SER A 155 -21.75 14.67 -2.87
C SER A 155 -21.59 13.23 -2.37
N TRP A 156 -20.94 12.35 -3.14
CA TRP A 156 -20.67 10.97 -2.70
C TRP A 156 -19.61 10.89 -1.61
N THR A 157 -18.70 11.86 -1.57
CA THR A 157 -17.72 11.96 -0.48
C THR A 157 -18.26 12.76 0.70
N ALA A 158 -19.23 13.66 0.50
CA ALA A 158 -19.75 14.61 1.50
C ALA A 158 -20.22 14.00 2.81
N ASP A 159 -20.85 12.83 2.75
CA ASP A 159 -21.40 12.16 3.93
C ASP A 159 -20.32 11.44 4.77
N MET A 160 -19.10 11.31 4.24
CA MET A 160 -17.99 10.66 4.93
C MET A 160 -17.25 11.65 5.81
N ARG A 161 -17.14 11.33 7.11
CA ARG A 161 -16.30 12.10 8.02
C ARG A 161 -14.83 11.90 7.62
N PRO A 162 -13.96 12.93 7.68
CA PRO A 162 -12.53 12.78 7.36
C PRO A 162 -11.83 11.63 8.11
N ARG A 163 -12.28 11.30 9.33
CA ARG A 163 -11.77 10.19 10.15
C ARG A 163 -12.09 8.79 9.62
N GLN A 164 -13.06 8.68 8.71
CA GLN A 164 -13.45 7.41 8.08
C GLN A 164 -12.70 7.17 6.76
N LEU A 165 -12.01 8.19 6.25
CA LEU A 165 -11.24 8.11 5.02
C LEU A 165 -9.86 7.51 5.32
N SER A 166 -9.37 6.66 4.43
CA SER A 166 -7.95 6.30 4.43
C SER A 166 -7.08 7.56 4.20
N GLU A 167 -5.85 7.55 4.69
CA GLU A 167 -4.92 8.67 4.50
C GLU A 167 -4.67 8.99 3.01
N GLU A 168 -4.63 7.95 2.18
CA GLU A 168 -4.53 8.09 0.72
C GLU A 168 -5.77 8.79 0.14
N SER A 169 -6.97 8.34 0.50
CA SER A 169 -8.23 8.95 0.04
C SER A 169 -8.32 10.42 0.44
N LEU A 170 -7.98 10.72 1.69
CA LEU A 170 -7.96 12.08 2.20
C LEU A 170 -6.98 12.95 1.40
N THR A 171 -5.80 12.43 1.08
CA THR A 171 -4.78 13.15 0.32
C THR A 171 -5.20 13.41 -1.12
N VAL A 172 -5.82 12.45 -1.79
CA VAL A 172 -6.37 12.63 -3.15
C VAL A 172 -7.44 13.72 -3.17
N LEU A 173 -8.43 13.65 -2.26
CA LEU A 173 -9.52 14.62 -2.17
C LEU A 173 -8.98 16.03 -1.88
N ARG A 174 -8.00 16.12 -0.98
CA ARG A 174 -7.33 17.36 -0.61
C ARG A 174 -6.56 17.96 -1.80
N HIS A 175 -5.71 17.17 -2.47
CA HIS A 175 -4.94 17.61 -3.63
C HIS A 175 -5.86 18.08 -4.77
N TYR A 176 -6.95 17.36 -5.02
CA TYR A 176 -7.91 17.77 -6.04
C TYR A 176 -8.66 19.07 -5.68
N SER A 177 -8.98 19.27 -4.41
CA SER A 177 -9.58 20.52 -3.93
C SER A 177 -8.64 21.70 -4.13
N PHE A 178 -7.35 21.56 -3.76
CA PHE A 178 -6.34 22.57 -4.04
C PHE A 178 -6.16 22.81 -5.55
N PHE A 179 -6.16 21.75 -6.35
CA PHE A 179 -6.06 21.83 -7.81
C PHE A 179 -7.19 22.66 -8.42
N ILE A 180 -8.44 22.48 -7.98
CA ILE A 180 -9.58 23.28 -8.44
C ILE A 180 -9.42 24.76 -8.03
N LEU A 181 -9.09 25.01 -6.76
CA LEU A 181 -8.92 26.37 -6.24
C LEU A 181 -7.71 27.11 -6.85
N ALA A 182 -6.73 26.37 -7.37
CA ALA A 182 -5.56 26.92 -8.05
C ALA A 182 -5.74 27.12 -9.57
N GLN A 183 -6.91 26.79 -10.13
CA GLN A 183 -7.17 26.99 -11.56
C GLN A 183 -7.04 28.47 -11.97
N ALA A 184 -6.49 28.69 -13.16
CA ALA A 184 -6.42 30.02 -13.76
C ALA A 184 -7.80 30.53 -14.17
N ASP A 185 -8.62 29.65 -14.76
CA ASP A 185 -10.00 29.96 -15.13
C ASP A 185 -10.83 30.28 -13.88
N ALA A 186 -11.39 31.49 -13.84
CA ALA A 186 -12.21 31.94 -12.73
C ALA A 186 -13.49 31.11 -12.57
N LYS A 187 -14.03 30.56 -13.67
CA LYS A 187 -15.23 29.72 -13.61
C LYS A 187 -14.89 28.41 -12.89
N ALA A 188 -13.87 27.69 -13.34
CA ALA A 188 -13.40 26.46 -12.70
C ALA A 188 -13.00 26.69 -11.23
N ARG A 189 -12.25 27.76 -10.94
CA ARG A 189 -11.84 28.11 -9.58
C ARG A 189 -13.03 28.38 -8.65
N GLY A 190 -14.04 29.09 -9.14
CA GLY A 190 -15.26 29.36 -8.37
C GLY A 190 -16.21 28.16 -8.26
N SER A 191 -15.91 27.01 -8.87
CA SER A 191 -16.82 25.85 -8.85
C SER A 191 -17.08 25.36 -7.43
N LEU A 192 -16.07 25.34 -6.54
CA LEU A 192 -16.26 24.93 -5.15
C LEU A 192 -17.10 25.94 -4.35
N GLN A 193 -16.93 27.24 -4.60
CA GLN A 193 -17.72 28.30 -3.94
C GLN A 193 -19.22 28.27 -4.35
N ARG A 194 -19.55 27.64 -5.49
CA ARG A 194 -20.93 27.45 -5.97
C ARG A 194 -21.56 26.14 -5.50
N MET A 195 -20.85 25.35 -4.70
CA MET A 195 -21.39 24.11 -4.12
C MET A 195 -22.32 24.40 -2.95
N PRO A 196 -23.19 23.45 -2.56
CA PRO A 196 -23.91 23.52 -1.29
C PRO A 196 -22.95 23.73 -0.10
N VAL A 197 -23.44 24.40 0.95
CA VAL A 197 -22.62 24.79 2.11
C VAL A 197 -22.02 23.59 2.83
N GLU A 198 -22.69 22.44 2.78
CA GLU A 198 -22.25 21.18 3.38
C GLU A 198 -20.97 20.69 2.69
N ILE A 199 -20.94 20.71 1.36
CA ILE A 199 -19.76 20.33 0.58
C ILE A 199 -18.62 21.32 0.80
N GLN A 200 -18.92 22.63 0.86
CA GLN A 200 -17.91 23.65 1.16
C GLN A 200 -17.29 23.47 2.55
N THR A 201 -18.13 23.15 3.54
CA THR A 201 -17.69 22.85 4.91
C THR A 201 -16.79 21.61 4.92
N GLN A 202 -17.18 20.54 4.23
CA GLN A 202 -16.35 19.35 4.12
C GLN A 202 -14.99 19.64 3.46
N ILE A 203 -14.97 20.42 2.38
CA ILE A 203 -13.72 20.83 1.72
C ILE A 203 -12.84 21.61 2.70
N SER A 204 -13.42 22.55 3.46
CA SER A 204 -12.69 23.28 4.51
C SER A 204 -12.10 22.32 5.55
N GLU A 205 -12.88 21.35 6.03
CA GLU A 205 -12.40 20.31 6.96
C GLU A 205 -11.26 19.47 6.37
N LEU A 206 -11.39 19.02 5.12
CA LEU A 206 -10.36 18.27 4.39
C LEU A 206 -9.07 19.09 4.26
N LEU A 207 -9.18 20.36 3.89
CA LEU A 207 -8.04 21.26 3.73
C LEU A 207 -7.41 21.64 5.08
N CYS A 208 -8.18 21.68 6.17
CA CYS A 208 -7.68 21.93 7.52
C CYS A 208 -7.22 20.68 8.27
N HIS A 209 -7.44 19.48 7.72
CA HIS A 209 -7.18 18.22 8.42
C HIS A 209 -5.69 18.07 8.78
N ARG A 210 -5.39 17.74 10.04
CA ARG A 210 -4.00 17.69 10.54
C ARG A 210 -3.27 16.38 10.26
N SER A 211 -3.92 15.40 9.62
CA SER A 211 -3.22 14.18 9.22
C SER A 211 -1.99 14.56 8.40
N PRO A 212 -0.82 13.94 8.68
CA PRO A 212 0.39 14.17 7.92
C PRO A 212 0.05 14.01 6.44
N CYS A 213 0.62 14.87 5.61
CA CYS A 213 0.43 14.75 4.17
C CYS A 213 0.89 13.33 3.80
N TRP A 214 -0.02 12.50 3.28
CA TRP A 214 0.36 11.14 2.91
C TRP A 214 1.52 11.24 1.94
N THR A 215 2.68 10.76 2.38
CA THR A 215 3.84 10.65 1.51
C THR A 215 3.65 9.35 0.75
N ASN A 216 3.67 9.42 -0.59
CA ASN A 216 3.78 8.21 -1.39
C ASN A 216 4.90 7.35 -0.78
N PRO A 217 4.75 6.02 -0.70
CA PRO A 217 5.83 5.16 -0.27
C PRO A 217 7.06 5.47 -1.12
N ILE A 218 8.06 6.07 -0.48
CA ILE A 218 9.31 6.45 -1.14
C ILE A 218 10.22 5.23 -1.23
N THR A 219 10.97 5.15 -2.32
CA THR A 219 11.96 4.09 -2.46
C THR A 219 13.15 4.33 -1.52
N ASP A 220 13.88 3.28 -1.17
CA ASP A 220 15.11 3.41 -0.37
C ASP A 220 16.10 4.35 -1.06
N LEU A 221 16.15 4.36 -2.40
CA LEU A 221 17.01 5.27 -3.16
C LEU A 221 16.63 6.75 -2.95
N THR A 222 15.34 7.07 -2.90
CA THR A 222 14.88 8.41 -2.56
C THR A 222 15.22 8.77 -1.13
N ARG A 223 15.06 7.82 -0.18
CA ARG A 223 15.43 8.04 1.21
C ARG A 223 16.93 8.33 1.35
N THR A 224 17.78 7.57 0.67
CA THR A 224 19.24 7.79 0.61
C THR A 224 19.56 9.15 0.01
N MET A 225 18.98 9.49 -1.15
CA MET A 225 19.18 10.79 -1.78
C MET A 225 18.80 11.94 -0.83
N ARG A 226 17.66 11.86 -0.14
CA ARG A 226 17.22 12.88 0.83
C ARG A 226 18.16 13.00 2.02
N SER A 227 18.68 11.88 2.54
CA SER A 227 19.70 11.87 3.60
C SER A 227 20.97 12.59 3.14
N GLU A 228 21.48 12.25 1.95
CA GLU A 228 22.68 12.88 1.40
C GLU A 228 22.50 14.38 1.15
N VAL A 229 21.31 14.81 0.71
CA VAL A 229 20.97 16.23 0.55
C VAL A 229 20.97 16.94 1.91
N SER A 230 20.38 16.33 2.94
CA SER A 230 20.36 16.88 4.30
C SER A 230 21.78 17.03 4.87
N GLU A 231 22.59 15.97 4.78
CA GLU A 231 23.99 15.97 5.23
C GLU A 231 24.82 17.03 4.50
N LEU A 232 24.60 17.21 3.19
CA LEU A 232 25.29 18.25 2.44
C LEU A 232 24.91 19.64 2.96
N LEU A 233 23.63 19.91 3.20
CA LEU A 233 23.15 21.21 3.69
C LEU A 233 23.67 21.53 5.08
N GLU A 234 23.68 20.55 5.99
CA GLU A 234 24.27 20.69 7.33
C GLU A 234 25.78 21.01 7.27
N SER A 235 26.47 20.56 6.22
CA SER A 235 27.89 20.84 6.00
C SER A 235 28.19 22.26 5.48
N VAL A 236 27.18 23.03 5.04
CA VAL A 236 27.37 24.37 4.47
C VAL A 236 26.95 25.44 5.51
N PRO A 237 27.91 26.15 6.13
CA PRO A 237 27.60 27.15 7.15
C PRO A 237 26.74 28.29 6.58
N GLY A 238 25.72 28.70 7.32
CA GLY A 238 24.89 29.87 6.99
C GLY A 238 23.77 29.62 6.00
N VAL A 239 23.59 28.39 5.51
CA VAL A 239 22.44 28.04 4.67
C VAL A 239 21.25 27.70 5.57
N GLU A 240 20.26 28.59 5.59
CA GLU A 240 18.96 28.28 6.18
C GLU A 240 18.28 27.23 5.32
N HIS A 241 18.05 26.06 5.91
CA HIS A 241 17.30 24.99 5.29
C HIS A 241 16.20 24.50 6.23
N GLY A 242 15.09 24.05 5.63
CA GLY A 242 13.96 23.51 6.37
C GLY A 242 13.01 22.79 5.43
N VAL A 243 12.13 21.96 6.01
CA VAL A 243 11.01 21.37 5.27
C VAL A 243 9.88 22.41 5.27
N SER A 244 9.51 22.89 4.08
CA SER A 244 8.50 23.94 3.82
C SER A 244 7.76 23.50 2.56
N LEU A 245 6.45 23.45 2.38
CA LEU A 245 5.25 23.70 3.19
C LEU A 245 4.24 22.61 2.79
N GLY A 246 3.52 22.01 3.74
CA GLY A 246 2.27 21.25 3.50
C GLY A 246 1.05 22.13 3.79
N PRO A 247 -0.13 21.92 3.17
CA PRO A 247 -0.85 20.64 3.23
C PRO A 247 -1.30 20.05 1.86
N ALA A 248 -0.71 20.50 0.74
CA ALA A 248 -0.75 19.84 -0.59
C ALA A 248 0.15 20.47 -1.66
N GLY A 249 0.82 21.59 -1.35
CA GLY A 249 1.92 22.16 -2.13
C GLY A 249 3.26 21.65 -1.64
N LEU A 250 3.40 20.32 -1.54
CA LEU A 250 4.56 19.63 -0.94
C LEU A 250 5.85 19.98 -1.68
N ALA A 251 6.57 21.00 -1.20
CA ALA A 251 8.00 21.08 -1.38
C ALA A 251 8.67 20.27 -0.25
N GLU A 252 9.76 19.59 -0.60
CA GLU A 252 10.48 18.72 0.33
C GLU A 252 11.58 19.47 1.07
N LEU A 253 12.05 20.54 0.47
CA LEU A 253 13.20 21.27 0.94
C LEU A 253 13.09 22.74 0.55
N GLU A 254 13.41 23.62 1.49
CA GLU A 254 13.69 25.02 1.23
C GLU A 254 15.19 25.28 1.39
N VAL A 255 15.80 25.94 0.40
CA VAL A 255 17.21 26.38 0.44
C VAL A 255 17.27 27.80 -0.10
N ASP A 256 17.82 28.74 0.66
CA ASP A 256 18.00 30.16 0.26
C ASP A 256 16.74 30.80 -0.35
N GLY A 257 15.59 30.49 0.28
CA GLY A 257 14.28 30.97 -0.13
C GLY A 257 13.76 30.40 -1.45
N ALA A 258 14.37 29.33 -1.96
CA ALA A 258 13.88 28.53 -3.07
C ALA A 258 13.30 27.20 -2.57
N LEU A 259 12.15 26.79 -3.12
CA LEU A 259 11.51 25.53 -2.79
C LEU A 259 11.89 24.45 -3.80
N TRP A 260 12.25 23.27 -3.30
CA TRP A 260 12.78 22.14 -4.05
C TRP A 260 11.88 20.91 -3.94
N LEU A 261 11.74 20.22 -5.08
CA LEU A 261 11.20 18.87 -5.20
C LEU A 261 12.38 17.91 -5.39
N LEU A 262 12.53 16.93 -4.51
CA LEU A 262 13.58 15.91 -4.61
C LEU A 262 12.99 14.67 -5.29
N ASP A 263 13.18 14.61 -6.60
CA ASP A 263 12.55 13.62 -7.47
C ASP A 263 13.30 12.28 -7.43
N GLY A 264 12.79 11.36 -6.63
CA GLY A 264 13.20 9.96 -6.60
C GLY A 264 12.84 9.17 -7.88
N PRO A 265 13.28 7.90 -8.02
CA PRO A 265 12.90 7.05 -9.15
C PRO A 265 11.39 6.93 -9.37
N GLU A 266 10.62 7.00 -8.27
CA GLU A 266 9.16 6.99 -8.27
C GLU A 266 8.50 8.14 -9.04
N ALA A 267 9.20 9.26 -9.21
CA ALA A 267 8.69 10.42 -9.93
C ALA A 267 8.60 10.19 -11.44
N PHE A 268 9.25 9.13 -11.95
CA PHE A 268 9.43 8.88 -13.37
C PHE A 268 8.76 7.60 -13.85
N PHE A 269 8.33 7.60 -15.10
CA PHE A 269 7.98 6.37 -15.81
C PHE A 269 9.23 5.51 -16.04
N ARG A 270 9.01 4.20 -16.06
CA ARG A 270 10.00 3.21 -16.47
C ARG A 270 9.82 2.85 -17.95
N PRO A 271 10.88 2.37 -18.63
CA PRO A 271 12.29 2.34 -18.19
C PRO A 271 12.92 3.74 -18.15
N PHE A 272 13.95 3.95 -17.33
CA PHE A 272 14.59 5.26 -17.11
C PHE A 272 15.56 5.70 -18.22
N ALA A 273 15.35 5.24 -19.47
CA ALA A 273 16.17 5.65 -20.61
C ALA A 273 15.95 7.15 -20.94
N GLU A 274 14.71 7.62 -20.77
CA GLU A 274 14.34 9.03 -20.84
C GLU A 274 13.51 9.33 -19.58
N LEU A 275 13.99 10.23 -18.72
CA LEU A 275 13.29 10.60 -17.50
C LEU A 275 12.02 11.38 -17.83
N ARG A 276 10.88 10.69 -17.85
CA ARG A 276 9.56 11.29 -18.04
C ARG A 276 8.78 11.27 -16.74
N TYR A 277 8.39 12.45 -16.27
CA TYR A 277 7.58 12.58 -15.06
C TYR A 277 6.22 11.91 -15.20
N THR A 278 5.82 11.20 -14.15
CA THR A 278 4.46 10.67 -14.02
C THR A 278 3.44 11.81 -13.96
N PRO A 279 2.17 11.57 -14.34
CA PRO A 279 1.09 12.54 -14.21
C PRO A 279 0.99 13.11 -12.81
N GLN A 280 1.13 12.28 -11.78
CA GLN A 280 1.08 12.70 -10.38
C GLN A 280 2.13 13.78 -10.11
N GLU A 281 3.36 13.56 -10.56
CA GLU A 281 4.44 14.49 -10.27
C GLU A 281 4.44 15.75 -11.11
N ARG A 282 3.87 15.70 -12.31
CA ARG A 282 3.59 16.91 -13.09
C ARG A 282 2.52 17.77 -12.42
N GLN A 283 1.46 17.15 -11.91
CA GLN A 283 0.39 17.88 -11.20
C GLN A 283 0.86 18.46 -9.88
N ARG A 284 1.70 17.74 -9.13
CA ARG A 284 2.35 18.25 -7.92
C ARG A 284 3.15 19.53 -8.21
N HIS A 285 4.01 19.50 -9.24
CA HIS A 285 4.78 20.68 -9.63
C HIS A 285 3.91 21.81 -10.15
N TRP A 286 2.95 21.51 -11.03
CA TRP A 286 2.01 22.52 -11.54
C TRP A 286 1.29 23.22 -10.39
N LEU A 287 0.80 22.46 -9.41
CA LEU A 287 0.11 23.02 -8.26
C LEU A 287 1.05 23.92 -7.48
N LEU A 288 2.23 23.43 -7.10
CA LEU A 288 3.21 24.23 -6.35
C LEU A 288 3.62 25.52 -7.09
N GLU A 289 3.88 25.45 -8.39
CA GLU A 289 4.16 26.60 -9.24
C GLU A 289 3.00 27.61 -9.24
N ARG A 290 1.76 27.13 -9.33
CA ARG A 290 0.57 28.00 -9.23
C ARG A 290 0.46 28.67 -7.87
N LEU A 291 0.69 27.93 -6.80
CA LEU A 291 0.61 28.44 -5.43
C LEU A 291 1.68 29.49 -5.16
N LEU A 292 2.85 29.41 -5.78
CA LEU A 292 3.93 30.37 -5.63
C LEU A 292 3.75 31.61 -6.54
N SER A 293 3.29 31.41 -7.76
CA SER A 293 3.18 32.48 -8.77
C SER A 293 1.88 33.29 -8.70
N SER A 294 0.78 32.74 -8.16
CA SER A 294 -0.54 33.37 -8.24
C SER A 294 -1.11 33.78 -6.88
N ASP A 295 -1.13 35.10 -6.63
CA ASP A 295 -1.85 35.67 -5.47
C ASP A 295 -3.35 35.33 -5.50
N VAL A 296 -3.95 35.21 -6.69
CA VAL A 296 -5.37 34.87 -6.84
C VAL A 296 -5.65 33.44 -6.42
N ALA A 297 -4.80 32.48 -6.82
CA ALA A 297 -4.91 31.09 -6.37
C ALA A 297 -4.81 30.99 -4.84
N ARG A 298 -3.81 31.66 -4.24
CA ARG A 298 -3.64 31.69 -2.78
C ARG A 298 -4.86 32.24 -2.05
N ARG A 299 -5.45 33.34 -2.54
CA ARG A 299 -6.67 33.90 -1.95
C ARG A 299 -7.87 32.96 -2.05
N SER A 300 -8.08 32.34 -3.21
CA SER A 300 -9.18 31.38 -3.37
C SER A 300 -9.01 30.14 -2.49
N ILE A 301 -7.77 29.73 -2.22
CA ILE A 301 -7.49 28.69 -1.24
C ILE A 301 -7.73 29.18 0.18
N ALA A 302 -7.33 30.42 0.49
CA ALA A 302 -7.50 31.03 1.80
C ALA A 302 -8.97 31.13 2.24
N ASP A 303 -9.91 31.24 1.29
CA ASP A 303 -11.34 31.20 1.57
C ASP A 303 -11.76 29.89 2.27
N PHE A 304 -11.03 28.80 2.06
CA PHE A 304 -11.25 27.50 2.71
C PHE A 304 -10.14 27.11 3.71
N TYR A 305 -8.94 27.64 3.53
CA TYR A 305 -7.76 27.35 4.34
C TYR A 305 -6.97 28.65 4.61
N PRO A 306 -7.39 29.46 5.60
CA PRO A 306 -6.83 30.79 5.87
C PRO A 306 -5.30 30.87 5.95
N PRO A 307 -4.56 29.87 6.48
CA PRO A 307 -3.09 29.91 6.49
C PRO A 307 -2.43 30.04 5.11
N ALA A 308 -3.14 29.80 4.01
CA ALA A 308 -2.61 30.00 2.66
C ALA A 308 -2.26 31.46 2.33
N LEU A 309 -2.78 32.45 3.07
CA LEU A 309 -2.38 33.85 2.91
C LEU A 309 -0.95 34.11 3.38
N ASP A 310 -0.50 33.34 4.38
CA ASP A 310 0.82 33.46 4.96
C ASP A 310 1.86 32.63 4.20
N TRP A 311 1.46 31.92 3.15
CA TRP A 311 2.38 31.17 2.32
C TRP A 311 3.41 32.10 1.68
N PRO A 312 4.70 31.79 1.85
CA PRO A 312 5.75 32.71 1.50
C PRO A 312 5.86 32.84 -0.02
N LYS A 313 6.18 34.05 -0.47
CA LYS A 313 6.50 34.33 -1.88
C LYS A 313 7.93 33.89 -2.19
N LYS A 314 8.15 32.57 -2.17
CA LYS A 314 9.44 31.91 -2.42
C LYS A 314 9.69 31.72 -3.92
N ARG A 315 10.95 31.51 -4.30
CA ARG A 315 11.34 31.11 -5.65
C ARG A 315 11.03 29.62 -5.87
N GLY A 316 10.70 29.22 -7.09
CA GLY A 316 10.49 27.81 -7.46
C GLY A 316 9.09 27.51 -8.01
N PRO A 317 8.71 26.22 -8.13
CA PRO A 317 9.46 25.05 -7.67
C PRO A 317 10.72 24.76 -8.49
N MET A 318 11.82 24.46 -7.81
CA MET A 318 13.01 23.87 -8.40
C MET A 318 12.94 22.34 -8.27
N ARG A 319 13.63 21.62 -9.16
CA ARG A 319 13.66 20.16 -9.16
C ARG A 319 15.09 19.68 -9.11
N LEU A 320 15.32 18.67 -8.29
CA LEU A 320 16.56 17.92 -8.25
C LEU A 320 16.19 16.44 -8.41
N ASN A 321 16.67 15.79 -9.48
CA ASN A 321 16.40 14.37 -9.65
C ASN A 321 17.55 13.49 -9.15
N TRP A 322 17.19 12.28 -8.71
CA TRP A 322 18.11 11.31 -8.12
C TRP A 322 19.26 10.91 -9.06
N GLN A 323 19.02 10.89 -10.38
CA GLN A 323 20.04 10.50 -11.36
C GLN A 323 21.12 11.57 -11.48
N GLN A 324 20.73 12.84 -11.57
CA GLN A 324 21.66 13.97 -11.55
C GLN A 324 22.45 14.01 -10.23
N TRP A 325 21.77 13.79 -9.11
CA TRP A 325 22.41 13.78 -7.79
C TRP A 325 23.43 12.65 -7.62
N SER A 326 23.07 11.42 -8.00
CA SER A 326 23.94 10.25 -7.88
C SER A 326 25.18 10.33 -8.79
N GLN A 327 25.07 11.00 -9.95
CA GLN A 327 26.19 11.21 -10.87
C GLN A 327 27.08 12.41 -10.51
N ALA A 328 26.59 13.34 -9.68
CA ALA A 328 27.31 14.54 -9.31
C ALA A 328 28.30 14.27 -8.16
N GLY A 329 29.55 14.75 -8.30
CA GLY A 329 30.49 14.83 -7.19
C GLY A 329 30.13 15.94 -6.19
N PRO A 330 30.81 16.03 -5.01
CA PRO A 330 30.42 16.94 -3.92
C PRO A 330 30.24 18.41 -4.33
N GLU A 331 31.16 18.98 -5.11
CA GLU A 331 31.05 20.37 -5.58
C GLU A 331 29.93 20.57 -6.60
N ALA A 332 29.70 19.58 -7.47
CA ALA A 332 28.61 19.62 -8.42
C ALA A 332 27.25 19.53 -7.71
N ARG A 333 27.14 18.73 -6.63
CA ARG A 333 25.94 18.65 -5.79
C ARG A 333 25.59 19.98 -5.12
N ARG A 334 26.60 20.72 -4.64
CA ARG A 334 26.40 22.09 -4.13
C ARG A 334 25.84 23.01 -5.22
N ARG A 335 26.45 23.01 -6.41
CA ARG A 335 25.94 23.77 -7.57
C ARG A 335 24.54 23.37 -7.99
N LEU A 336 24.19 22.08 -7.91
CA LEU A 336 22.85 21.58 -8.22
C LEU A 336 21.79 22.16 -7.27
N LEU A 337 22.14 22.49 -6.02
CA LEU A 337 21.26 23.16 -5.05
C LEU A 337 21.36 24.70 -5.12
N GLY A 338 22.11 25.25 -6.07
CA GLY A 338 22.37 26.70 -6.15
C GLY A 338 23.37 27.21 -5.11
N LEU A 339 24.12 26.32 -4.45
CA LEU A 339 25.12 26.66 -3.45
C LEU A 339 26.49 26.86 -4.14
N GLY A 340 26.85 28.10 -4.45
CA GLY A 340 28.19 28.52 -4.94
C GLY A 340 28.13 29.58 -6.06
N GLU A 341 29.02 30.55 -6.22
CA GLU A 341 30.13 31.08 -5.41
C GLU A 341 30.01 32.62 -5.43
N GLU A 342 29.69 33.27 -4.30
CA GLU A 342 30.07 34.69 -4.10
C GLU A 342 31.12 34.86 -3.00
N HIS A 343 31.38 33.85 -2.18
CA HIS A 343 32.40 33.92 -1.15
C HIS A 343 33.04 32.55 -0.93
N VAL A 344 34.19 32.26 -1.55
CA VAL A 344 35.34 31.58 -0.90
C VAL A 344 36.60 31.79 -1.76
N VAL A 345 37.63 32.29 -1.07
CA VAL A 345 39.04 32.40 -1.48
C VAL A 345 39.62 31.02 -1.83
N GLN A 346 40.34 30.93 -2.94
CA GLN A 346 41.03 29.71 -3.39
C GLN A 346 41.91 29.07 -2.29
N PRO A 347 41.84 27.74 -2.16
CA PRO A 347 43.04 26.95 -1.92
C PRO A 347 43.21 25.85 -2.96
N GLY A 348 44.46 25.58 -3.29
CA GLY A 348 44.88 24.77 -4.42
C GLY A 348 44.62 23.26 -4.30
N LEU A 349 44.48 22.68 -5.49
CA LEU A 349 44.76 21.31 -5.92
C LEU A 349 44.89 20.22 -4.85
N ARG A 350 44.03 19.19 -4.98
CA ARG A 350 44.45 17.79 -5.13
C ARG A 350 43.33 16.97 -5.78
N ALA A 351 43.62 16.42 -6.95
CA ALA A 351 42.81 15.41 -7.62
C ALA A 351 43.45 14.03 -7.39
N GLY A 352 42.64 13.02 -7.05
CA GLY A 352 43.08 11.64 -6.95
C GLY A 352 41.96 10.65 -6.63
N LEU A 353 41.60 9.86 -7.64
CA LEU A 353 41.04 8.50 -7.59
C LEU A 353 39.62 8.29 -7.04
N PHE A 354 38.66 8.11 -7.95
CA PHE A 354 37.55 7.15 -7.79
C PHE A 354 37.11 6.61 -9.16
N GLU A 355 37.94 5.74 -9.73
CA GLU A 355 37.54 4.75 -10.74
C GLU A 355 38.18 3.43 -10.29
N VAL A 356 37.34 2.49 -9.84
CA VAL A 356 37.49 1.02 -9.82
C VAL A 356 36.49 0.51 -8.77
N LEU A 357 35.25 0.25 -9.19
CA LEU A 357 34.32 -0.65 -8.49
C LEU A 357 33.13 -1.04 -9.39
N VAL A 358 33.42 -1.41 -10.63
CA VAL A 358 32.53 -2.21 -11.47
C VAL A 358 33.45 -3.08 -12.30
N LEU A 359 33.46 -4.40 -12.05
CA LEU A 359 34.07 -5.51 -12.84
C LEU A 359 34.73 -6.58 -11.94
N VAL A 360 34.04 -7.08 -10.91
CA VAL A 360 34.29 -8.44 -10.36
C VAL A 360 32.97 -9.00 -9.81
N TYR A 361 32.00 -9.32 -10.67
CA TYR A 361 30.83 -10.12 -10.28
C TYR A 361 30.25 -10.79 -11.54
N ASP A 362 30.75 -11.98 -11.88
CA ASP A 362 30.24 -12.72 -13.07
C ASP A 362 30.10 -14.24 -12.83
N LYS A 363 30.96 -14.85 -11.99
CA LYS A 363 30.92 -16.31 -11.78
C LYS A 363 30.06 -16.79 -10.60
N GLU A 364 29.97 -16.04 -9.51
CA GLU A 364 29.10 -16.41 -8.39
C GLU A 364 27.61 -16.17 -8.69
N LEU A 365 27.32 -15.16 -9.52
CA LEU A 365 25.95 -14.89 -10.00
C LEU A 365 25.42 -16.02 -10.89
N GLN A 366 26.25 -16.68 -11.70
CA GLN A 366 25.80 -17.81 -12.53
C GLN A 366 25.35 -19.03 -11.70
N LEU A 367 26.00 -19.31 -10.57
CA LEU A 367 25.60 -20.41 -9.70
C LEU A 367 24.31 -20.08 -8.93
N ILE A 368 24.23 -18.86 -8.38
CA ILE A 368 23.00 -18.32 -7.79
C ILE A 368 21.85 -18.35 -8.81
N TRP A 369 22.15 -18.10 -10.08
CA TRP A 369 21.20 -18.08 -11.18
C TRP A 369 20.66 -19.46 -11.57
N CYS A 370 21.52 -20.47 -11.70
CA CYS A 370 21.09 -21.85 -11.97
C CYS A 370 20.25 -22.42 -10.81
N VAL A 371 20.58 -22.03 -9.58
CA VAL A 371 19.80 -22.40 -8.39
C VAL A 371 18.43 -21.71 -8.39
N LEU A 372 18.38 -20.40 -8.61
CA LEU A 372 17.13 -19.67 -8.73
C LEU A 372 16.27 -20.20 -9.88
N GLN A 373 16.89 -20.68 -10.97
CA GLN A 373 16.19 -21.27 -12.10
C GLN A 373 15.52 -22.62 -11.75
N ALA A 374 16.18 -23.49 -10.99
CA ALA A 374 15.61 -24.76 -10.53
C ALA A 374 14.50 -24.55 -9.49
N MET A 375 14.71 -23.63 -8.54
CA MET A 375 13.72 -23.29 -7.51
C MET A 375 12.46 -22.65 -8.08
N LEU A 376 12.59 -21.82 -9.13
CA LEU A 376 11.45 -21.16 -9.75
C LEU A 376 10.63 -22.13 -10.64
N LEU A 377 11.22 -23.24 -11.10
CA LEU A 377 10.50 -24.29 -11.83
C LEU A 377 9.61 -25.11 -10.89
N ASP A 378 10.12 -25.55 -9.74
CA ASP A 378 9.31 -26.22 -8.71
C ASP A 378 8.23 -25.27 -8.14
N TRP A 379 8.59 -23.99 -7.90
CA TRP A 379 7.62 -22.98 -7.46
C TRP A 379 6.52 -22.75 -8.50
N LEU A 380 6.85 -22.67 -9.80
CA LEU A 380 5.85 -22.56 -10.85
C LEU A 380 5.04 -23.84 -11.01
N GLU A 381 5.58 -25.03 -10.74
CA GLU A 381 4.81 -26.27 -10.75
C GLU A 381 3.80 -26.33 -9.60
N ASP A 382 4.16 -25.93 -8.38
CA ASP A 382 3.21 -25.84 -7.26
C ASP A 382 2.19 -24.70 -7.45
N TRP A 383 2.58 -23.63 -8.15
CA TRP A 383 1.72 -22.47 -8.42
C TRP A 383 0.82 -22.64 -9.66
N LEU A 384 1.24 -23.45 -10.64
CA LEU A 384 0.51 -23.76 -11.87
C LEU A 384 -0.13 -25.16 -11.86
N ALA A 385 0.14 -25.99 -10.85
CA ALA A 385 -0.56 -27.26 -10.64
C ALA A 385 -2.08 -27.00 -10.60
N PRO A 386 -2.90 -27.74 -11.35
CA PRO A 386 -4.34 -27.58 -11.30
C PRO A 386 -4.84 -27.86 -9.88
N CYS A 387 -5.21 -26.83 -9.12
CA CYS A 387 -5.64 -26.89 -7.71
C CYS A 387 -6.96 -27.67 -7.47
N CYS A 388 -7.40 -28.54 -8.39
CA CYS A 388 -8.75 -29.10 -8.40
C CYS A 388 -8.85 -30.56 -8.87
N MET A 389 -8.03 -31.46 -8.32
CA MET A 389 -8.30 -32.90 -8.39
C MET A 389 -8.51 -33.62 -7.04
N THR A 390 -8.18 -33.02 -5.88
CA THR A 390 -8.30 -33.73 -4.59
C THR A 390 -8.87 -32.95 -3.39
N GLY A 391 -9.29 -31.68 -3.52
CA GLY A 391 -9.96 -30.97 -2.39
C GLY A 391 -10.39 -29.53 -2.68
N PRO A 392 -11.21 -28.91 -1.82
CA PRO A 392 -11.69 -27.53 -1.98
C PRO A 392 -10.57 -26.51 -1.72
N CYS A 393 -9.97 -25.99 -2.80
CA CYS A 393 -8.95 -24.96 -2.78
C CYS A 393 -9.56 -23.54 -2.62
N PHE A 394 -9.23 -22.83 -1.53
CA PHE A 394 -9.77 -21.50 -1.19
C PHE A 394 -9.37 -20.37 -2.17
N ASN A 395 -8.27 -20.53 -2.91
CA ASN A 395 -7.76 -19.50 -3.83
C ASN A 395 -8.20 -19.65 -5.29
N CYS A 396 -8.81 -20.77 -5.69
CA CYS A 396 -9.08 -21.08 -7.10
C CYS A 396 -10.54 -20.92 -7.54
N ASN A 397 -11.37 -20.24 -6.74
CA ASN A 397 -12.75 -19.96 -7.11
C ASN A 397 -12.93 -18.47 -7.46
N PRO A 398 -12.69 -18.05 -8.72
CA PRO A 398 -12.91 -16.66 -9.14
C PRO A 398 -14.38 -16.22 -9.09
N GLY A 399 -15.31 -17.11 -8.71
CA GLY A 399 -16.71 -16.81 -8.42
C GLY A 399 -17.04 -16.62 -6.93
N LYS A 400 -16.10 -16.88 -6.01
CA LYS A 400 -16.22 -16.48 -4.61
C LYS A 400 -15.25 -15.33 -4.42
N SER A 401 -15.76 -14.09 -4.53
CA SER A 401 -15.07 -12.92 -4.01
C SER A 401 -14.46 -13.30 -2.67
N GLN A 402 -13.19 -12.92 -2.43
CA GLN A 402 -12.62 -12.80 -1.09
C GLN A 402 -13.78 -12.31 -0.21
N LYS A 403 -14.35 -13.20 0.62
CA LYS A 403 -15.60 -12.86 1.31
C LYS A 403 -15.23 -11.63 2.10
N GLN A 404 -15.76 -10.46 1.71
CA GLN A 404 -15.65 -9.29 2.57
C GLN A 404 -16.05 -9.80 3.95
N PRO A 405 -15.24 -9.56 4.99
CA PRO A 405 -15.48 -10.11 6.30
C PRO A 405 -16.94 -9.87 6.60
N LEU A 406 -17.74 -10.93 6.53
CA LEU A 406 -19.15 -10.84 6.84
C LEU A 406 -19.10 -10.40 8.28
N LEU A 407 -19.49 -9.15 8.54
CA LEU A 407 -19.60 -8.60 9.87
C LEU A 407 -20.50 -9.55 10.64
N ARG A 408 -19.89 -10.56 11.26
CA ARG A 408 -20.58 -11.44 12.18
C ARG A 408 -20.91 -10.51 13.32
N THR A 409 -22.19 -10.19 13.45
CA THR A 409 -22.70 -9.58 14.67
C THR A 409 -22.41 -10.55 15.79
N LEU A 410 -21.35 -10.29 16.53
CA LEU A 410 -21.00 -11.05 17.72
C LEU A 410 -22.16 -10.90 18.72
N ARG A 411 -22.60 -12.01 19.30
CA ARG A 411 -23.69 -12.00 20.30
C ARG A 411 -23.24 -11.43 21.65
N SER A 412 -21.93 -11.40 21.86
CA SER A 412 -21.23 -10.82 23.01
C SER A 412 -20.21 -9.79 22.51
N PRO A 413 -19.74 -8.86 23.36
CA PRO A 413 -18.63 -7.98 23.02
C PRO A 413 -17.43 -8.84 22.58
N GLY A 414 -16.92 -8.60 21.38
CA GLY A 414 -15.73 -9.28 20.88
C GLY A 414 -14.45 -8.76 21.54
N HIS A 415 -13.38 -9.52 21.38
CA HIS A 415 -12.02 -9.08 21.69
C HIS A 415 -11.44 -8.36 20.48
N GLU A 416 -11.00 -7.11 20.65
CA GLU A 416 -10.27 -6.37 19.61
C GLU A 416 -8.96 -7.09 19.28
N VAL A 417 -8.72 -7.30 17.98
CA VAL A 417 -7.55 -7.96 17.44
C VAL A 417 -6.76 -6.98 16.58
N GLU A 418 -5.50 -6.75 16.95
CA GLU A 418 -4.55 -5.96 16.18
C GLU A 418 -3.35 -6.83 15.75
N LEU A 419 -2.80 -6.56 14.57
CA LEU A 419 -1.51 -7.08 14.12
C LEU A 419 -0.43 -6.07 14.47
N ALA A 420 0.60 -6.49 15.20
CA ALA A 420 1.79 -5.70 15.45
C ALA A 420 2.93 -6.16 14.53
N VAL A 421 3.61 -5.19 13.90
CA VAL A 421 4.68 -5.45 12.92
C VAL A 421 5.85 -4.52 13.17
N SER A 422 7.06 -5.05 13.20
CA SER A 422 8.29 -4.25 13.13
C SER A 422 9.27 -4.83 12.12
N PRO A 423 10.07 -4.00 11.43
CA PRO A 423 11.15 -4.51 10.59
C PRO A 423 12.18 -5.26 11.46
N LEU A 424 12.58 -6.47 11.04
CA LEU A 424 13.75 -7.14 11.59
C LEU A 424 14.99 -6.49 10.96
N GLY A 425 15.99 -6.19 11.81
CA GLY A 425 17.25 -5.59 11.36
C GLY A 425 17.80 -6.30 10.12
N SER A 426 18.23 -5.51 9.14
CA SER A 426 18.59 -6.00 7.80
C SER A 426 19.80 -6.93 7.86
N LEU A 427 19.58 -8.24 7.69
CA LEU A 427 20.63 -9.20 7.39
C LEU A 427 21.13 -8.93 5.97
N ARG A 428 22.15 -8.06 5.85
CA ARG A 428 22.85 -7.71 4.60
C ARG A 428 21.91 -7.35 3.42
N GLY A 429 20.86 -6.58 3.70
CA GLY A 429 19.95 -6.06 2.68
C GLY A 429 18.71 -6.90 2.40
N LEU A 430 18.55 -8.09 3.01
CA LEU A 430 17.27 -8.78 3.08
C LEU A 430 16.58 -8.36 4.38
N GLY A 431 15.58 -7.48 4.28
CA GLY A 431 14.77 -7.05 5.43
C GLY A 431 13.63 -8.02 5.66
N GLY A 432 13.63 -8.70 6.82
CA GLY A 432 12.48 -9.47 7.29
C GLY A 432 11.52 -8.62 8.12
N TYR A 433 10.38 -9.19 8.50
CA TYR A 433 9.46 -8.58 9.46
C TYR A 433 9.32 -9.50 10.67
N HIS A 434 9.21 -8.91 11.84
CA HIS A 434 8.76 -9.59 13.05
C HIS A 434 7.30 -9.20 13.27
N THR A 435 6.44 -10.20 13.48
CA THR A 435 5.01 -9.98 13.76
C THR A 435 4.56 -10.61 15.06
N SER A 436 3.54 -10.00 15.67
CA SER A 436 2.80 -10.56 16.81
C SER A 436 1.32 -10.17 16.69
N VAL A 437 0.45 -10.79 17.50
CA VAL A 437 -0.98 -10.46 17.56
C VAL A 437 -1.29 -9.83 18.91
N LEU A 438 -2.07 -8.75 18.92
CA LEU A 438 -2.58 -8.11 20.12
C LEU A 438 -4.07 -8.46 20.28
N ILE A 439 -4.47 -8.99 21.43
CA ILE A 439 -5.88 -9.30 21.74
C ILE A 439 -6.25 -8.53 23.00
N GLY A 440 -7.16 -7.55 22.87
CA GLY A 440 -7.51 -6.67 23.99
C GLY A 440 -6.31 -5.90 24.57
N GLY A 441 -5.29 -5.65 23.73
CA GLY A 441 -4.04 -4.97 24.12
C GLY A 441 -2.95 -5.88 24.69
N GLU A 442 -3.20 -7.17 24.91
CA GLU A 442 -2.19 -8.16 25.30
C GLU A 442 -1.51 -8.76 24.09
N GLU A 443 -0.18 -8.88 24.11
CA GLU A 443 0.63 -9.38 23.01
C GLU A 443 0.86 -10.88 23.09
N TYR A 444 0.64 -11.57 21.97
CA TYR A 444 0.93 -12.97 21.75
C TYR A 444 1.95 -13.12 20.62
N TYR A 445 3.06 -13.81 20.88
CA TYR A 445 4.14 -14.00 19.91
C TYR A 445 4.88 -15.31 20.11
N PHE A 446 5.41 -15.87 19.03
CA PHE A 446 6.22 -17.08 19.06
C PHE A 446 7.72 -16.74 18.97
N SER A 447 8.52 -17.38 19.82
CA SER A 447 9.97 -17.18 19.91
C SER A 447 10.69 -18.51 20.12
N PRO A 448 12.04 -18.53 20.16
CA PRO A 448 12.80 -19.75 20.47
C PRO A 448 12.41 -20.44 21.79
N THR A 449 11.92 -19.68 22.76
CA THR A 449 11.46 -20.20 24.06
C THR A 449 9.98 -20.55 24.08
N GLY A 450 9.33 -20.68 22.90
CA GLY A 450 7.94 -21.08 22.78
C GLY A 450 6.99 -19.92 22.52
N LEU A 451 5.69 -20.18 22.74
CA LEU A 451 4.62 -19.20 22.63
C LEU A 451 4.53 -18.36 23.92
N HIS A 452 4.51 -17.04 23.77
CA HIS A 452 4.48 -16.10 24.90
C HIS A 452 3.24 -15.23 24.88
N CYS A 453 2.84 -14.79 26.08
CA CYS A 453 1.83 -13.75 26.29
C CYS A 453 2.40 -12.66 27.19
N SER A 454 2.14 -11.40 26.86
CA SER A 454 2.58 -10.24 27.65
C SER A 454 1.47 -9.18 27.70
N SER A 455 1.27 -8.57 28.86
CA SER A 455 0.31 -7.46 29.04
C SER A 455 0.72 -6.17 28.33
N LYS A 456 1.94 -6.12 27.78
CA LYS A 456 2.48 -5.04 26.98
C LYS A 456 3.20 -5.60 25.77
N VAL A 457 3.34 -4.78 24.73
CA VAL A 457 4.19 -5.11 23.58
C VAL A 457 5.65 -5.16 24.04
N HIS A 458 6.22 -6.36 24.04
CA HIS A 458 7.60 -6.65 24.44
C HIS A 458 8.45 -7.15 23.26
N SER A 459 7.83 -7.83 22.29
CA SER A 459 8.59 -8.48 21.22
C SER A 459 9.09 -7.53 20.12
N HIS A 460 8.64 -6.27 20.14
CA HIS A 460 9.03 -5.24 19.19
C HIS A 460 9.93 -4.17 19.83
N PRO A 461 10.91 -3.61 19.08
CA PRO A 461 11.67 -2.46 19.55
C PRO A 461 10.75 -1.23 19.70
N GLU A 462 11.01 -0.42 20.72
CA GLU A 462 10.25 0.82 20.94
C GLU A 462 10.38 1.79 19.75
N GLY A 463 9.27 2.37 19.30
CA GLY A 463 9.23 3.43 18.30
C GLY A 463 9.25 3.00 16.82
N VAL A 464 9.42 1.71 16.51
CA VAL A 464 9.45 1.21 15.11
C VAL A 464 8.28 0.29 14.74
N MET A 465 7.44 -0.06 15.71
CA MET A 465 6.30 -0.94 15.50
C MET A 465 5.10 -0.19 14.91
N VAL A 466 4.44 -0.83 13.94
CA VAL A 466 3.14 -0.44 13.41
C VAL A 466 2.07 -1.39 13.94
N ARG A 467 0.94 -0.84 14.41
CA ARG A 467 -0.26 -1.61 14.75
C ARG A 467 -1.30 -1.47 13.66
N VAL A 468 -1.92 -2.58 13.30
CA VAL A 468 -2.97 -2.65 12.29
C VAL A 468 -4.18 -3.35 12.91
N PHE A 469 -5.29 -2.63 13.08
CA PHE A 469 -6.54 -3.25 13.51
C PHE A 469 -7.00 -4.27 12.46
N VAL A 470 -7.24 -5.51 12.88
CA VAL A 470 -7.64 -6.62 11.99
C VAL A 470 -9.14 -6.89 12.09
N GLY A 471 -9.70 -6.81 13.30
CA GLY A 471 -11.12 -7.05 13.55
C GLY A 471 -11.44 -7.33 15.01
N GLU A 472 -12.61 -7.91 15.25
CA GLU A 472 -13.03 -8.42 16.56
C GLU A 472 -13.16 -9.95 16.50
N SER A 473 -12.72 -10.63 17.56
CA SER A 473 -12.78 -12.09 17.69
C SER A 473 -13.73 -12.50 18.83
N ALA A 474 -14.47 -13.58 18.65
CA ALA A 474 -15.19 -14.23 19.76
C ALA A 474 -14.24 -15.02 20.67
N ALA A 475 -13.13 -15.50 20.14
CA ALA A 475 -12.11 -16.23 20.89
C ALA A 475 -11.20 -15.26 21.65
N SER A 476 -10.97 -15.59 22.91
CA SER A 476 -10.05 -14.93 23.83
C SER A 476 -8.59 -15.34 23.57
N GLY A 477 -7.66 -14.57 24.12
CA GLY A 477 -6.24 -14.93 24.05
C GLY A 477 -5.87 -16.18 24.86
N ALA A 478 -6.65 -16.55 25.88
CA ALA A 478 -6.49 -17.81 26.61
C ALA A 478 -6.83 -19.03 25.74
N GLU A 479 -7.91 -18.95 24.96
CA GLU A 479 -8.28 -19.98 23.99
C GLU A 479 -7.25 -20.09 22.87
N LEU A 480 -6.72 -18.95 22.41
CA LEU A 480 -5.62 -18.92 21.43
C LEU A 480 -4.40 -19.67 21.97
N LEU A 481 -3.95 -19.35 23.20
CA LEU A 481 -2.82 -20.04 23.83
C LEU A 481 -3.09 -21.54 23.97
N ALA A 482 -4.27 -21.91 24.45
CA ALA A 482 -4.64 -23.32 24.63
C ALA A 482 -4.55 -24.09 23.31
N PHE A 483 -5.07 -23.52 22.21
CA PHE A 483 -5.03 -24.14 20.89
C PHE A 483 -3.60 -24.23 20.34
N PHE A 484 -2.85 -23.13 20.34
CA PHE A 484 -1.54 -23.09 19.67
C PHE A 484 -0.37 -23.63 20.48
N SER A 485 -0.51 -23.88 21.79
CA SER A 485 0.59 -24.41 22.61
C SER A 485 1.10 -25.77 22.12
N GLU A 486 0.22 -26.61 21.58
CA GLU A 486 0.61 -27.90 21.02
C GLU A 486 1.35 -27.76 19.68
N HIS A 487 0.93 -26.78 18.87
CA HIS A 487 1.50 -26.53 17.55
C HIS A 487 2.79 -25.71 17.59
N PHE A 488 3.00 -24.85 18.59
CA PHE A 488 4.13 -23.90 18.69
C PHE A 488 4.92 -24.08 19.99
N GLN A 489 5.56 -25.25 20.11
CA GLN A 489 6.30 -25.68 21.31
C GLN A 489 7.65 -24.95 21.49
N GLU A 490 8.10 -24.84 22.73
CA GLU A 490 9.45 -24.39 23.06
C GLU A 490 10.51 -25.22 22.32
N GLY A 491 11.56 -24.54 21.83
CA GLY A 491 12.64 -25.20 21.11
C GLY A 491 12.28 -25.65 19.69
N SER A 492 11.06 -25.41 19.20
CA SER A 492 10.65 -25.72 17.82
C SER A 492 10.77 -24.54 16.85
N TYR A 493 11.28 -23.39 17.30
CA TYR A 493 11.42 -22.21 16.44
C TYR A 493 12.45 -22.44 15.33
N ASP A 494 12.06 -22.14 14.09
CA ASP A 494 12.90 -22.13 12.91
C ASP A 494 12.69 -20.84 12.13
N LEU A 495 13.79 -20.17 11.75
CA LEU A 495 13.72 -18.85 11.09
C LEU A 495 12.94 -18.85 9.77
N LEU A 496 12.84 -19.98 9.06
CA LEU A 496 12.23 -20.05 7.73
C LEU A 496 10.90 -20.80 7.69
N ARG A 497 10.76 -21.85 8.52
CA ARG A 497 9.59 -22.74 8.51
C ARG A 497 8.57 -22.33 9.56
N LYS A 498 9.02 -22.21 10.81
CA LYS A 498 8.17 -22.10 12.00
C LYS A 498 8.66 -20.97 12.90
N ASN A 499 8.28 -19.75 12.54
CA ASN A 499 8.71 -18.52 13.19
C ASN A 499 7.49 -17.69 13.67
N CYS A 500 7.76 -16.44 14.07
CA CYS A 500 6.75 -15.48 14.48
C CYS A 500 5.69 -15.20 13.40
N ASN A 501 6.07 -15.07 12.13
CA ASN A 501 5.16 -14.79 11.01
C ASN A 501 4.25 -15.99 10.71
N ALA A 502 4.77 -17.21 10.78
CA ALA A 502 3.99 -18.44 10.66
C ALA A 502 2.94 -18.57 11.78
N PHE A 503 3.35 -18.28 13.03
CA PHE A 503 2.43 -18.22 14.17
C PHE A 503 1.35 -17.15 13.96
N THR A 504 1.75 -15.93 13.63
CA THR A 504 0.81 -14.82 13.43
C THR A 504 -0.19 -15.11 12.30
N ASP A 505 0.22 -15.74 11.20
CA ASP A 505 -0.70 -16.16 10.12
C ASP A 505 -1.79 -17.12 10.61
N CYS A 506 -1.40 -18.14 11.37
CA CYS A 506 -2.35 -19.11 11.93
C CYS A 506 -3.24 -18.45 12.99
N ALA A 507 -2.68 -17.60 13.84
CA ALA A 507 -3.39 -16.86 14.88
C ALA A 507 -4.45 -15.91 14.31
N LEU A 508 -4.11 -15.13 13.26
CA LEU A 508 -5.08 -14.25 12.60
C LEU A 508 -6.20 -15.06 11.93
N TYR A 509 -5.91 -16.24 11.39
CA TYR A 509 -6.93 -17.11 10.82
C TYR A 509 -7.85 -17.67 11.91
N PHE A 510 -7.30 -18.09 13.05
CA PHE A 510 -8.04 -18.56 14.23
C PHE A 510 -8.98 -17.49 14.80
N LEU A 511 -8.51 -16.25 14.89
CA LEU A 511 -9.27 -15.16 15.52
C LEU A 511 -10.27 -14.50 14.56
N CYS A 512 -9.85 -14.23 13.33
CA CYS A 512 -10.57 -13.33 12.42
C CYS A 512 -10.84 -13.94 11.04
N GLU A 513 -10.51 -15.21 10.81
CA GLU A 513 -10.60 -15.86 9.48
C GLU A 513 -9.79 -15.10 8.40
N GLN A 514 -8.74 -14.39 8.82
CA GLN A 514 -7.86 -13.61 7.94
C GLN A 514 -6.45 -14.19 7.94
N ARG A 515 -5.82 -14.23 6.76
CA ARG A 515 -4.42 -14.64 6.62
C ARG A 515 -3.49 -13.44 6.78
N LEU A 516 -2.27 -13.68 7.25
CA LEU A 516 -1.23 -12.66 7.28
C LEU A 516 -0.89 -12.22 5.85
N ASP A 517 -0.74 -10.92 5.63
CA ASP A 517 -0.39 -10.35 4.33
C ASP A 517 0.85 -11.06 3.75
N LEU A 518 0.78 -11.40 2.47
CA LEU A 518 1.82 -12.14 1.77
C LEU A 518 3.19 -11.44 1.88
N ARG A 519 3.24 -10.11 1.95
CA ARG A 519 4.49 -9.36 2.07
C ARG A 519 5.32 -9.73 3.30
N TYR A 520 4.67 -10.18 4.38
CA TYR A 520 5.34 -10.58 5.61
C TYR A 520 5.84 -12.04 5.55
N ARG A 521 5.24 -12.88 4.71
CA ARG A 521 5.57 -14.32 4.57
C ARG A 521 6.44 -14.64 3.35
N ALA A 522 6.45 -13.77 2.34
CA ALA A 522 7.04 -14.04 1.04
C ALA A 522 8.55 -14.34 1.12
N ILE A 523 9.28 -13.60 1.95
CA ILE A 523 10.73 -13.73 2.08
C ILE A 523 11.10 -15.08 2.71
N GLU A 524 10.36 -15.50 3.74
CA GLU A 524 10.62 -16.76 4.44
C GLU A 524 10.33 -17.97 3.55
N ARG A 525 9.22 -17.94 2.81
CA ARG A 525 8.91 -19.00 1.84
C ARG A 525 9.97 -19.08 0.74
N LEU A 526 10.42 -17.93 0.24
CA LEU A 526 11.47 -17.89 -0.78
C LEU A 526 12.81 -18.41 -0.23
N ALA A 527 13.17 -18.00 0.99
CA ALA A 527 14.40 -18.43 1.64
C ALA A 527 14.36 -19.92 2.03
N TRP A 528 13.22 -20.44 2.46
CA TRP A 528 13.01 -21.87 2.72
C TRP A 528 13.20 -22.70 1.45
N LEU A 529 12.53 -22.32 0.36
CA LEU A 529 12.71 -22.96 -0.95
C LEU A 529 14.17 -22.91 -1.41
N ALA A 530 14.88 -21.82 -1.10
CA ALA A 530 16.30 -21.69 -1.43
C ALA A 530 17.15 -22.66 -0.64
N ASP A 531 16.93 -22.72 0.66
CA ASP A 531 17.75 -23.52 1.56
C ASP A 531 17.50 -25.01 1.36
N ASP A 532 16.24 -25.44 1.19
CA ASP A 532 15.84 -26.85 0.99
C ASP A 532 16.58 -27.50 -0.18
N LYS A 533 16.71 -26.77 -1.30
CA LYS A 533 17.32 -27.31 -2.51
C LYS A 533 18.83 -27.15 -2.54
N THR A 534 19.35 -26.08 -1.94
CA THR A 534 20.72 -25.62 -2.28
C THR A 534 21.60 -25.25 -1.11
N GLY A 535 21.04 -25.18 0.11
CA GLY A 535 21.77 -24.70 1.28
C GLY A 535 22.30 -23.27 1.11
N ILE A 536 21.73 -22.47 0.18
CA ILE A 536 22.22 -21.12 -0.09
C ILE A 536 22.11 -20.25 1.16
N LEU A 537 21.05 -20.39 1.96
CA LEU A 537 20.92 -19.54 3.12
C LEU A 537 21.96 -19.89 4.19
N GLN A 538 22.21 -21.19 4.40
CA GLN A 538 23.34 -21.64 5.23
C GLN A 538 24.67 -21.08 4.70
N SER A 539 24.89 -21.03 3.39
CA SER A 539 26.10 -20.46 2.80
C SER A 539 26.20 -18.93 2.99
N ILE A 540 25.12 -18.17 2.73
CA ILE A 540 25.08 -16.70 2.84
C ILE A 540 25.29 -16.26 4.29
N THR A 541 24.68 -17.00 5.22
CA THR A 541 24.80 -16.79 6.67
C THR A 541 26.11 -17.36 7.22
N LYS A 542 26.99 -17.92 6.39
CA LYS A 542 28.25 -18.58 6.81
C LYS A 542 28.02 -19.67 7.87
N GLY A 543 26.89 -20.36 7.81
CA GLY A 543 26.46 -21.40 8.72
C GLY A 543 25.86 -20.90 10.03
N GLU A 544 25.59 -19.60 10.16
CA GLU A 544 24.89 -19.03 11.33
C GLU A 544 23.44 -19.52 11.37
N TYR A 545 22.77 -19.64 10.22
CA TYR A 545 21.48 -20.32 10.15
C TYR A 545 21.68 -21.84 10.16
N LYS A 546 20.98 -22.51 11.08
CA LYS A 546 20.87 -23.96 11.14
C LYS A 546 19.38 -24.31 11.20
N PRO A 547 18.83 -25.05 10.22
CA PRO A 547 17.46 -25.51 10.28
C PRO A 547 17.20 -26.26 11.58
N ASN A 548 16.06 -25.99 12.20
CA ASN A 548 15.65 -26.68 13.42
C ASN A 548 14.94 -28.00 13.07
N PRO A 549 15.46 -29.18 13.44
CA PRO A 549 14.82 -30.45 13.15
C PRO A 549 13.41 -30.58 13.73
N ALA A 550 13.12 -29.90 14.85
CA ALA A 550 11.79 -29.90 15.47
C ALA A 550 10.74 -29.11 14.66
N ALA A 551 11.15 -28.39 13.61
CA ALA A 551 10.28 -27.69 12.68
C ALA A 551 10.22 -28.36 11.30
N GLU A 552 10.83 -29.53 11.12
CA GLU A 552 10.95 -30.18 9.81
C GLU A 552 9.58 -30.49 9.20
N ASP A 553 8.69 -31.05 10.04
CA ASP A 553 7.32 -31.46 9.68
C ASP A 553 6.26 -30.36 9.90
N PHE A 554 6.67 -29.11 10.11
CA PHE A 554 5.73 -28.02 10.33
C PHE A 554 4.99 -27.66 9.03
N ASP A 555 3.66 -27.78 9.06
CA ASP A 555 2.77 -27.35 7.99
C ASP A 555 1.70 -26.38 8.52
N ALA A 556 1.81 -25.12 8.12
CA ALA A 556 0.84 -24.09 8.52
C ALA A 556 -0.57 -24.40 7.99
N GLU A 557 -0.71 -24.99 6.79
CA GLU A 557 -2.03 -25.28 6.21
C GLU A 557 -2.73 -26.43 6.93
N ALA A 558 -1.98 -27.40 7.47
CA ALA A 558 -2.53 -28.44 8.34
C ALA A 558 -3.14 -27.82 9.61
N ILE A 559 -2.46 -26.84 10.23
CA ILE A 559 -2.99 -26.13 11.40
C ILE A 559 -4.27 -25.36 11.05
N LEU A 560 -4.37 -24.76 9.86
CA LEU A 560 -5.61 -24.09 9.43
C LEU A 560 -6.78 -25.08 9.27
N GLN A 561 -6.50 -26.30 8.81
CA GLN A 561 -7.51 -27.36 8.74
C GLN A 561 -7.96 -27.78 10.12
N ASP A 562 -7.04 -27.88 11.09
CA ASP A 562 -7.37 -28.16 12.49
C ASP A 562 -8.25 -27.06 13.11
N ILE A 563 -7.97 -25.79 12.79
CA ILE A 563 -8.80 -24.64 13.20
C ILE A 563 -10.23 -24.77 12.65
N ASP A 564 -10.36 -25.12 11.36
CA ASP A 564 -11.67 -25.27 10.73
C ASP A 564 -12.44 -26.49 11.28
N ALA A 565 -11.75 -27.58 11.60
CA ALA A 565 -12.34 -28.75 12.24
C ALA A 565 -12.85 -28.42 13.66
N ALA A 566 -12.05 -27.76 14.49
CA ALA A 566 -12.43 -27.37 15.85
C ALA A 566 -13.66 -26.43 15.89
N ARG A 567 -13.79 -25.55 14.90
CA ARG A 567 -14.97 -24.67 14.77
C ARG A 567 -16.23 -25.43 14.41
N TRP A 568 -16.11 -26.49 13.59
CA TRP A 568 -17.25 -27.30 13.21
C TRP A 568 -17.81 -28.07 14.42
N GLU A 569 -16.94 -28.68 15.21
CA GLU A 569 -17.32 -29.45 16.40
C GLU A 569 -18.05 -28.58 17.45
N GLY A 570 -17.63 -27.32 17.63
CA GLY A 570 -18.30 -26.37 18.52
C GLY A 570 -19.70 -25.94 18.05
N SER A 571 -20.05 -26.15 16.78
CA SER A 571 -21.34 -25.73 16.21
C SER A 571 -22.45 -26.78 16.32
N GLU A 572 -22.10 -28.05 16.52
CA GLU A 572 -23.06 -29.17 16.61
C GLU A 572 -23.50 -29.47 18.05
N ILE A 573 -22.88 -28.83 19.05
CA ILE A 573 -23.26 -29.00 20.45
C ILE A 573 -24.39 -28.00 20.79
N SER A 574 -25.55 -28.53 21.18
CA SER A 574 -26.76 -27.83 21.67
C SER A 574 -27.78 -27.35 20.60
N GLN A 575 -28.33 -28.28 19.83
CA GLN A 575 -29.76 -28.24 19.45
C GLN A 575 -30.62 -29.23 20.22
N ASP A 576 -30.15 -29.74 21.37
CA ASP A 576 -31.08 -30.37 22.30
C ASP A 576 -32.06 -29.29 22.76
N PRO A 577 -33.37 -29.46 22.52
CA PRO A 577 -34.36 -28.53 23.02
C PRO A 577 -34.16 -28.46 24.52
N VAL A 578 -33.86 -27.27 25.03
CA VAL A 578 -33.93 -26.99 26.46
C VAL A 578 -35.35 -27.37 26.87
N GLU A 579 -35.49 -28.55 27.48
CA GLU A 579 -36.73 -28.99 28.07
C GLU A 579 -37.03 -27.97 29.15
N VAL A 580 -37.97 -27.08 28.86
CA VAL A 580 -38.43 -26.04 29.78
C VAL A 580 -39.06 -26.78 30.94
N THR A 581 -38.27 -27.09 31.97
CA THR A 581 -38.78 -27.63 33.22
C THR A 581 -39.72 -26.58 33.77
N GLU A 582 -40.97 -26.99 34.00
CA GLU A 582 -42.04 -26.15 34.54
C GLU A 582 -41.53 -25.34 35.73
N VAL A 583 -41.83 -24.04 35.68
CA VAL A 583 -41.66 -23.12 36.80
C VAL A 583 -42.52 -23.65 37.94
N ILE A 584 -41.88 -24.31 38.91
CA ILE A 584 -42.51 -24.63 40.19
C ILE A 584 -42.81 -23.28 40.88
N PRO A 585 -44.07 -22.97 41.22
CA PRO A 585 -44.38 -21.76 41.97
C PRO A 585 -43.74 -21.87 43.35
N VAL A 586 -42.86 -20.92 43.66
CA VAL A 586 -42.28 -20.78 45.00
C VAL A 586 -43.36 -20.26 45.92
N ASP A 587 -43.74 -21.10 46.88
CA ASP A 587 -44.68 -20.81 47.95
C ASP A 587 -44.10 -19.70 48.84
N SER A 588 -44.80 -18.57 48.89
CA SER A 588 -44.45 -17.41 49.70
C SER A 588 -44.83 -17.65 51.15
N SER A 589 -43.92 -18.25 51.93
CA SER A 589 -44.02 -18.20 53.39
C SER A 589 -42.65 -18.04 54.06
N GLY A 590 -42.44 -16.82 54.57
CA GLY A 590 -41.73 -16.53 55.81
C GLY A 590 -40.22 -16.75 55.85
N TYR A 591 -39.45 -15.68 55.67
CA TYR A 591 -38.24 -15.46 56.48
C TYR A 591 -38.08 -13.99 56.84
N ASP A 592 -37.87 -13.79 58.13
CA ASP A 592 -37.71 -12.54 58.86
C ASP A 592 -36.55 -11.68 58.38
N LEU A 593 -36.80 -10.38 58.37
CA LEU A 593 -35.80 -9.32 58.24
C LEU A 593 -35.00 -9.19 59.55
N GLN A 594 -33.71 -9.50 59.51
CA GLN A 594 -32.73 -8.92 60.43
C GLN A 594 -31.53 -8.35 59.65
N ASP A 595 -31.52 -7.02 59.61
CA ASP A 595 -30.38 -6.09 59.74
C ASP A 595 -29.10 -6.29 58.90
N PRO A 596 -28.78 -5.39 57.93
CA PRO A 596 -27.49 -5.35 57.29
C PRO A 596 -26.55 -4.35 57.97
N GLY A 597 -25.56 -4.88 58.69
CA GLY A 597 -24.38 -4.14 59.15
C GLY A 597 -23.43 -3.83 58.00
N GLU A 598 -23.12 -2.54 57.87
CA GLU A 598 -21.94 -1.89 57.28
C GLU A 598 -20.89 -2.78 56.58
N MET A 599 -20.67 -2.52 55.29
CA MET A 599 -19.35 -2.74 54.69
C MET A 599 -18.94 -1.57 53.80
N VAL A 600 -17.89 -0.92 54.26
CA VAL A 600 -17.27 0.29 53.72
C VAL A 600 -16.55 0.01 52.40
N VAL A 601 -16.81 0.88 51.42
CA VAL A 601 -16.05 1.04 50.18
C VAL A 601 -14.71 1.70 50.51
N GLN A 602 -13.59 1.05 50.16
CA GLN A 602 -12.32 1.73 49.97
C GLN A 602 -11.79 1.46 48.57
N ARG A 603 -11.81 2.53 47.76
CA ARG A 603 -11.04 2.67 46.53
C ARG A 603 -9.56 2.81 46.87
N LEU A 604 -8.73 2.12 46.10
CA LEU A 604 -7.47 2.65 45.58
C LEU A 604 -7.52 2.56 44.06
#